data_AF-A0A6G3WZ30-F1
#
_entry.id   AF-A0A6G3WZ30-F1
#
_cell.length_a   1.000
_cell.length_b   1.000
_cell.length_c   1.000
_cell.angle_alpha   90.00
_cell.angle_beta   90.00
_cell.angle_gamma   90.00
#
_symmetry.space_group_name_H-M   'P 1'
#
loop_
_entity.id
_entity.type
_entity.pdbx_description
1 polymer ?
#
loop_
_entity_poly.entity_id
_entity_poly.type
_entity_poly.pdbx_seq_one_letter_code
_entity_poly.pdbx_strand_id
1 'polypeptide(L)'
;YSAVMFTGYAGIAYQYGVTSFVTWSLPIAIGIFIGAKLFAPRLNRLRSRLHVASPLEYLKNRYNIRTQQALAWSGLLLKIVDVGAKWAAIATLLSVFTGLSISQGILITGVVTGIYCTVGGLWADALTELGQFIIQLFAGLAMLFAVMSELDGFSTLWTVWDKLPDGHAEPTAGPYTVTFLLAFLFIKTFEYNGGMWNQAQRYMATDSAASATRSARLSAVLWFVWPLVLFFPMWCAPLLVDAEQPDASDSYALMTEQLL
;
A
#
# COMPACT_ATOMS: atom_id res chain seq x y z
N TYR A 1 3.22 -2.79 -1.22
CA TYR A 1 2.52 -2.71 0.07
C TYR A 1 3.55 -2.50 1.17
N SER A 2 3.17 -2.01 2.35
CA SER A 2 4.11 -1.73 3.44
C SER A 2 3.93 -2.69 4.61
N ALA A 3 4.87 -2.68 5.56
CA ALA A 3 4.80 -3.46 6.80
C ALA A 3 3.47 -3.28 7.55
N VAL A 4 2.85 -2.09 7.46
CA VAL A 4 1.53 -1.78 8.03
C VAL A 4 0.45 -2.75 7.57
N MET A 5 0.57 -3.29 6.35
CA MET A 5 -0.34 -4.31 5.86
C MET A 5 -0.22 -5.61 6.65
N PHE A 6 1.01 -6.07 6.87
CA PHE A 6 1.30 -7.36 7.51
C PHE A 6 1.25 -7.31 9.03
N THR A 7 1.14 -6.13 9.64
CA THR A 7 0.96 -5.97 11.09
C THR A 7 -0.42 -5.41 11.41
N GLY A 8 -0.65 -4.13 11.11
CA GLY A 8 -1.91 -3.45 11.45
C GLY A 8 -3.13 -4.04 10.74
N TYR A 9 -3.06 -4.21 9.42
CA TYR A 9 -4.19 -4.80 8.68
C TYR A 9 -4.33 -6.31 8.90
N ALA A 10 -3.25 -7.01 9.26
CA ALA A 10 -3.33 -8.39 9.71
C ALA A 10 -4.12 -8.51 11.03
N GLY A 11 -3.87 -7.61 11.99
CA GLY A 11 -4.67 -7.55 13.23
C GLY A 11 -6.15 -7.27 12.98
N ILE A 12 -6.46 -6.33 12.09
CA ILE A 12 -7.86 -6.06 11.68
C ILE A 12 -8.49 -7.30 11.01
N ALA A 13 -7.74 -8.00 10.17
CA ALA A 13 -8.21 -9.23 9.52
C ALA A 13 -8.42 -10.37 10.51
N TYR A 14 -7.55 -10.50 11.51
CA TYR A 14 -7.69 -11.46 12.61
C TYR A 14 -8.94 -11.17 13.44
N GLN A 15 -9.23 -9.91 13.73
CA GLN A 15 -10.35 -9.52 14.61
C GLN A 15 -11.71 -9.44 13.88
N TYR A 16 -11.71 -9.03 12.61
CA TYR A 16 -12.94 -8.66 11.88
C TYR A 16 -13.04 -9.30 10.49
N GLY A 17 -12.15 -10.22 10.15
CA GLY A 17 -12.16 -10.96 8.88
C GLY A 17 -12.20 -10.06 7.64
N VAL A 18 -13.18 -10.29 6.78
CA VAL A 18 -13.36 -9.66 5.46
C VAL A 18 -13.53 -8.13 5.55
N THR A 19 -13.97 -7.61 6.70
CA THR A 19 -14.06 -6.17 6.98
C THR A 19 -12.75 -5.44 6.67
N SER A 20 -11.59 -6.06 6.94
CA SER A 20 -10.26 -5.51 6.65
C SER A 20 -10.09 -5.14 5.16
N PHE A 21 -10.51 -6.03 4.25
CA PHE A 21 -10.44 -5.80 2.81
C PHE A 21 -11.49 -4.78 2.35
N VAL A 22 -12.72 -4.93 2.84
CA VAL A 22 -13.86 -4.09 2.45
C VAL A 22 -13.62 -2.65 2.84
N THR A 23 -13.00 -2.38 3.98
CA THR A 23 -12.80 -1.01 4.48
C THR A 23 -11.48 -0.39 4.07
N TRP A 24 -10.57 -1.14 3.45
CA TRP A 24 -9.26 -0.63 3.03
C TRP A 24 -8.93 -0.79 1.55
N SER A 25 -8.82 -2.03 1.06
CA SER A 25 -8.39 -2.29 -0.32
C SER A 25 -9.50 -2.04 -1.33
N LEU A 26 -10.74 -2.44 -1.01
CA LEU A 26 -11.89 -2.25 -1.88
C LEU A 26 -12.15 -0.76 -2.21
N PRO A 27 -12.14 0.18 -1.24
CA PRO A 27 -12.34 1.60 -1.54
C PRO A 27 -11.21 2.20 -2.37
N ILE A 28 -9.97 1.75 -2.17
CA ILE A 28 -8.82 2.17 -3.00
C ILE A 28 -9.01 1.67 -4.44
N ALA A 29 -9.36 0.40 -4.63
CA ALA A 29 -9.61 -0.17 -5.95
C ALA A 29 -10.73 0.57 -6.69
N ILE A 30 -11.86 0.83 -6.02
CA ILE A 30 -12.99 1.60 -6.58
C ILE A 30 -12.56 3.04 -6.88
N GLY A 31 -11.86 3.70 -5.96
CA GLY A 31 -11.39 5.08 -6.14
C GLY A 31 -10.45 5.22 -7.33
N ILE A 32 -9.50 4.30 -7.49
CA ILE A 32 -8.61 4.27 -8.67
C ILE A 32 -9.41 3.95 -9.94
N PHE A 33 -10.37 3.03 -9.89
CA PHE A 33 -11.21 2.71 -11.04
C PHE A 33 -12.03 3.91 -11.53
N ILE A 34 -12.65 4.66 -10.60
CA ILE A 34 -13.33 5.93 -10.88
C ILE A 34 -12.36 6.90 -11.56
N GLY A 35 -11.16 7.05 -10.99
CA GLY A 35 -10.19 8.01 -11.51
C GLY A 35 -9.41 7.57 -12.75
N ALA A 36 -9.45 6.29 -13.13
CA ALA A 36 -8.91 5.81 -14.38
C ALA A 36 -9.59 6.46 -15.60
N LYS A 37 -10.87 6.81 -15.50
CA LYS A 37 -11.59 7.58 -16.52
C LYS A 37 -11.56 9.08 -16.27
N LEU A 38 -11.66 9.51 -15.00
CA LEU A 38 -11.83 10.93 -14.68
C LEU A 38 -10.51 11.70 -14.54
N PHE A 39 -9.50 11.14 -13.87
CA PHE A 39 -8.30 11.90 -13.49
C PHE A 39 -7.09 11.53 -14.32
N ALA A 40 -6.77 10.25 -14.48
CA ALA A 40 -5.59 9.77 -15.21
C ALA A 40 -5.42 10.38 -16.62
N PRO A 41 -6.45 10.36 -17.51
CA PRO A 41 -6.30 10.95 -18.84
C PRO A 41 -6.24 12.49 -18.81
N ARG A 42 -6.86 13.13 -17.81
CA ARG A 42 -6.84 14.60 -17.65
C ARG A 42 -5.46 15.07 -17.18
N LEU A 43 -4.86 14.40 -16.20
CA LEU A 43 -3.51 14.68 -15.71
C LEU A 43 -2.48 14.53 -16.84
N ASN A 44 -2.59 13.46 -17.64
CA ASN A 44 -1.71 13.29 -18.80
C ASN A 44 -1.86 14.42 -19.82
N ARG A 45 -3.10 14.76 -20.23
CA ARG A 45 -3.35 15.88 -21.16
C ARG A 45 -2.87 17.22 -20.61
N LEU A 46 -2.94 17.41 -19.29
CA LEU A 46 -2.50 18.62 -18.62
C LEU A 46 -0.98 18.80 -18.74
N ARG A 47 -0.19 17.73 -18.55
CA ARG A 47 1.25 17.73 -18.89
C ARG A 47 1.45 18.09 -20.36
N SER A 48 0.79 17.37 -21.29
CA SER A 48 1.05 17.55 -22.73
C SER A 48 0.66 18.93 -23.25
N ARG A 49 -0.39 19.56 -22.71
CA ARG A 49 -0.89 20.87 -23.15
C ARG A 49 -0.21 22.05 -22.48
N LEU A 50 0.09 21.94 -21.19
CA LEU A 50 0.68 23.03 -20.41
C LEU A 50 2.20 22.89 -20.25
N HIS A 51 2.79 21.81 -20.80
CA HIS A 51 4.20 21.47 -20.68
C HIS A 51 4.71 21.44 -19.22
N VAL A 52 3.85 21.05 -18.28
CA VAL A 52 4.17 20.95 -16.84
C VAL A 52 4.61 19.53 -16.49
N ALA A 53 5.75 19.39 -15.83
CA ALA A 53 6.34 18.11 -15.45
C ALA A 53 5.79 17.56 -14.11
N SER A 54 5.15 18.39 -13.29
CA SER A 54 4.62 17.98 -11.98
C SER A 54 3.33 18.71 -11.58
N PRO A 55 2.53 18.15 -10.64
CA PRO A 55 1.39 18.84 -10.06
C PRO A 55 1.74 20.19 -9.41
N LEU A 56 2.92 20.31 -8.80
CA LEU A 56 3.40 21.56 -8.19
C LEU A 56 3.65 22.64 -9.24
N GLU A 57 4.22 22.27 -10.38
CA GLU A 57 4.44 23.21 -11.49
C GLU A 57 3.10 23.68 -12.09
N TYR A 58 2.12 22.79 -12.17
CA TYR A 58 0.77 23.19 -12.51
C TYR A 58 0.19 24.22 -11.54
N LEU A 59 0.36 24.03 -10.22
CA LEU A 59 -0.13 24.96 -9.20
C LEU A 59 0.51 26.34 -9.32
N LYS A 60 1.81 26.39 -9.67
CA LYS A 60 2.52 27.64 -9.97
C LYS A 60 1.84 28.41 -11.10
N ASN A 61 1.54 27.71 -12.20
CA ASN A 61 0.99 28.32 -13.41
C ASN A 61 -0.50 28.67 -13.25
N ARG A 62 -1.26 27.90 -12.47
CA ARG A 62 -2.70 28.09 -12.27
C ARG A 62 -3.03 29.12 -11.19
N TYR A 63 -2.23 29.21 -10.13
CA TYR A 63 -2.47 30.07 -8.98
C TYR A 63 -1.34 31.08 -8.81
N ASN A 64 -0.23 30.70 -8.18
CA ASN A 64 0.98 31.51 -8.01
C ASN A 64 2.09 30.70 -7.30
N ILE A 65 3.28 31.28 -7.18
CA ILE A 65 4.43 30.68 -6.50
C ILE A 65 4.20 30.47 -5.00
N ARG A 66 3.43 31.32 -4.31
CA ARG A 66 3.19 31.19 -2.87
C ARG A 66 2.36 29.94 -2.57
N THR A 67 1.32 29.67 -3.38
CA THR A 67 0.51 28.46 -3.28
C THR A 67 1.33 27.21 -3.58
N GLN A 68 2.18 27.24 -4.61
CA GLN A 68 3.10 26.14 -4.90
C GLN A 68 4.01 25.86 -3.70
N GLN A 69 4.65 26.89 -3.15
CA GLN A 69 5.61 26.75 -2.05
C GLN A 69 4.93 26.26 -0.77
N ALA A 70 3.76 26.82 -0.42
CA ALA A 70 3.01 26.38 0.76
C ALA A 70 2.68 24.88 0.71
N LEU A 71 2.23 24.39 -0.44
CA LEU A 71 1.96 22.97 -0.64
C LEU A 71 3.26 22.16 -0.68
N ALA A 72 4.28 22.62 -1.40
CA ALA A 72 5.59 21.94 -1.46
C ALA A 72 6.20 21.73 -0.08
N TRP A 73 6.20 22.75 0.79
CA TRP A 73 6.70 22.66 2.15
C TRP A 73 5.87 21.73 3.03
N SER A 74 4.53 21.75 2.92
CA SER A 74 3.69 20.83 3.69
C SER A 74 3.92 19.37 3.27
N GLY A 75 3.99 19.10 1.97
CA GLY A 75 4.31 17.77 1.44
C GLY A 75 5.72 17.30 1.82
N LEU A 76 6.71 18.19 1.76
CA LEU A 76 8.09 17.89 2.12
C LEU A 76 8.23 17.50 3.60
N LEU A 77 7.62 18.27 4.50
CA LEU A 77 7.68 17.99 5.94
C LEU A 77 7.09 16.62 6.28
N LEU A 78 5.91 16.31 5.72
CA LEU A 78 5.30 14.98 5.87
C LEU A 78 6.22 13.88 5.33
N LYS A 79 6.89 14.14 4.20
CA LYS A 79 7.77 13.15 3.57
C LYS A 79 9.06 12.91 4.34
N ILE A 80 9.63 13.95 4.97
CA ILE A 80 10.80 13.82 5.84
C ILE A 80 10.50 12.89 7.02
N VAL A 81 9.33 13.04 7.65
CA VAL A 81 8.92 12.17 8.75
C VAL A 81 8.72 10.72 8.28
N ASP A 82 8.03 10.52 7.15
CA ASP A 82 7.81 9.19 6.55
C ASP A 82 9.13 8.48 6.18
N VAL A 83 10.06 9.18 5.51
CA VAL A 83 11.35 8.61 5.10
C VAL A 83 12.25 8.39 6.32
N GLY A 84 12.27 9.32 7.27
CA GLY A 84 13.04 9.19 8.50
C GLY A 84 12.63 7.98 9.34
N ALA A 85 11.32 7.74 9.48
CA ALA A 85 10.80 6.56 10.16
C ALA A 85 11.23 5.25 9.48
N LYS A 86 11.24 5.22 8.14
CA LYS A 86 11.73 4.07 7.36
C LYS A 86 13.23 3.84 7.52
N TRP A 87 14.04 4.89 7.50
CA TRP A 87 15.48 4.77 7.74
C TRP A 87 15.78 4.29 9.17
N ALA A 88 15.05 4.78 10.16
CA ALA A 88 15.18 4.30 11.53
C ALA A 88 14.86 2.81 11.65
N ALA A 89 13.76 2.35 11.03
CA ALA A 89 13.38 0.93 11.03
C ALA A 89 14.45 0.04 10.36
N ILE A 90 14.97 0.44 9.19
CA ILE A 90 16.05 -0.30 8.50
C ILE A 90 17.33 -0.31 9.35
N ALA A 91 17.67 0.82 9.97
CA ALA A 91 18.84 0.93 10.83
C ALA A 91 18.74 0.05 12.08
N THR A 92 17.55 -0.08 12.67
CA THR A 92 17.31 -1.02 13.78
C THR A 92 17.56 -2.46 13.35
N LEU A 93 17.03 -2.87 12.19
CA LEU A 93 17.30 -4.21 11.65
C LEU A 93 18.80 -4.43 11.40
N LEU A 94 19.46 -3.47 10.75
CA LEU A 94 20.89 -3.56 10.48
C LEU A 94 21.70 -3.66 11.79
N SER A 95 21.34 -2.88 12.81
CA SER A 95 21.97 -2.92 14.12
C SER A 95 21.89 -4.31 14.77
N VAL A 96 20.75 -4.99 14.67
CA VAL A 96 20.56 -6.35 15.17
C VAL A 96 21.45 -7.36 14.44
N PHE A 97 21.56 -7.26 13.12
CA PHE A 97 22.33 -8.23 12.31
C PHE A 97 23.84 -8.01 12.34
N THR A 98 24.28 -6.76 12.40
CA THR A 98 25.70 -6.41 12.23
C THR A 98 26.35 -5.87 13.49
N GLY A 99 25.58 -5.62 14.56
CA GLY A 99 26.05 -4.98 15.79
C GLY A 99 26.41 -3.49 15.63
N LEU A 100 26.08 -2.86 14.49
CA LEU A 100 26.36 -1.44 14.26
C LEU A 100 25.44 -0.57 15.11
N SER A 101 25.86 0.66 15.43
CA SER A 101 24.96 1.60 16.10
C SER A 101 23.84 2.04 15.16
N ILE A 102 22.67 2.38 15.72
CA ILE A 102 21.53 2.88 14.93
C ILE A 102 21.94 4.11 14.11
N SER A 103 22.75 5.01 14.67
CA SER A 103 23.25 6.20 13.94
C SER A 103 24.08 5.82 12.71
N GLN A 104 24.93 4.80 12.81
CA GLN A 104 25.70 4.28 11.66
C GLN A 104 24.76 3.65 10.62
N GLY A 105 23.76 2.88 11.07
CA GLY A 105 22.77 2.26 10.18
C GLY A 105 21.93 3.28 9.42
N ILE A 106 21.51 4.37 10.09
CA ILE A 106 20.79 5.48 9.45
C ILE A 106 21.68 6.14 8.41
N LEU A 107 22.94 6.43 8.75
CA LEU A 107 23.88 7.08 7.82
C LEU A 107 24.13 6.24 6.57
N ILE A 108 24.42 4.94 6.74
CA ILE A 108 24.66 4.01 5.63
C ILE A 108 23.42 3.92 4.73
N THR A 109 22.25 3.69 5.34
CA THR A 109 20.99 3.56 4.60
C THR A 109 20.65 4.84 3.85
N GLY A 110 20.83 6.00 4.50
CA GLY A 110 20.56 7.30 3.90
C GLY A 110 21.49 7.62 2.74
N VAL A 111 22.79 7.33 2.86
CA VAL A 111 23.77 7.53 1.78
C VAL A 111 23.47 6.63 0.59
N VAL A 112 23.28 5.32 0.82
CA VAL A 112 22.95 4.37 -0.25
C VAL A 112 21.65 4.79 -0.96
N THR A 113 20.63 5.18 -0.18
CA THR A 113 19.35 5.67 -0.72
C THR A 113 19.51 6.95 -1.52
N GLY A 114 20.29 7.91 -1.02
CA GLY A 114 20.59 9.14 -1.74
C GLY A 114 21.28 8.89 -3.09
N ILE A 115 22.26 7.99 -3.13
CA ILE A 115 23.00 7.68 -4.36
C ILE A 115 22.07 7.08 -5.42
N TYR A 116 21.31 6.02 -5.10
CA TYR A 116 20.49 5.40 -6.15
C TYR A 116 19.30 6.29 -6.57
N CYS A 117 18.69 7.05 -5.65
CA CYS A 117 17.61 7.98 -5.96
C CYS A 117 18.07 9.12 -6.88
N THR A 118 19.27 9.65 -6.66
CA THR A 118 19.82 10.74 -7.49
C THR A 118 20.23 10.28 -8.88
N VAL A 119 20.76 9.05 -9.00
CA VAL A 119 21.19 8.51 -10.30
C VAL A 119 20.01 8.05 -11.16
N GLY A 120 19.02 7.38 -10.57
CA GLY A 120 17.95 6.74 -11.37
C GLY A 120 16.61 7.49 -11.44
N GLY A 121 16.39 8.51 -10.60
CA GLY A 121 15.13 9.27 -10.59
C GLY A 121 13.89 8.37 -10.50
N LEU A 122 12.85 8.69 -11.29
CA LEU A 122 11.61 7.90 -11.34
C LEU A 122 11.80 6.44 -11.79
N TRP A 123 12.87 6.14 -12.54
CA TRP A 123 13.14 4.78 -13.00
C TRP A 123 13.72 3.90 -11.89
N ALA A 124 14.64 4.43 -11.08
CA ALA A 124 15.13 3.70 -9.90
C ALA A 124 13.99 3.39 -8.94
N ASP A 125 13.13 4.39 -8.67
CA ASP A 125 11.94 4.22 -7.82
C ASP A 125 10.98 3.15 -8.37
N ALA A 126 10.72 3.15 -9.68
CA ALA A 126 9.88 2.15 -10.30
C ALA A 126 10.49 0.73 -10.26
N LEU A 127 11.81 0.60 -10.45
CA LEU A 127 12.49 -0.70 -10.40
C LEU A 127 12.53 -1.27 -8.97
N THR A 128 12.79 -0.43 -7.97
CA THR A 128 12.81 -0.88 -6.57
C THR A 128 11.41 -1.31 -6.12
N GLU A 129 10.37 -0.56 -6.48
CA GLU A 129 8.99 -0.94 -6.20
C GLU A 129 8.58 -2.25 -6.91
N LEU A 130 9.02 -2.45 -8.15
CA LEU A 130 8.78 -3.70 -8.88
C LEU A 130 9.49 -4.87 -8.21
N GLY A 131 10.74 -4.71 -7.81
CA GLY A 131 11.49 -5.74 -7.07
C GLY A 131 10.82 -6.09 -5.75
N GLN A 132 10.37 -5.09 -4.99
CA GLN A 132 9.63 -5.31 -3.75
C GLN A 132 8.29 -6.03 -4.01
N PHE A 133 7.58 -5.67 -5.07
CA PHE A 133 6.35 -6.36 -5.45
C PHE A 133 6.60 -7.83 -5.80
N ILE A 134 7.68 -8.16 -6.52
CA ILE A 134 8.03 -9.54 -6.87
C ILE A 134 8.34 -10.37 -5.61
N ILE A 135 9.13 -9.83 -4.68
CA ILE A 135 9.42 -10.51 -3.41
C ILE A 135 8.12 -10.75 -2.64
N GLN A 136 7.27 -9.72 -2.56
CA GLN A 136 5.97 -9.82 -1.89
C GLN A 136 5.03 -10.80 -2.59
N LEU A 137 5.08 -10.90 -3.91
CA LEU A 137 4.29 -11.84 -4.71
C LEU A 137 4.61 -13.28 -4.30
N PHE A 138 5.89 -13.64 -4.23
CA PHE A 138 6.29 -14.99 -3.82
C PHE A 138 6.00 -15.26 -2.35
N ALA A 139 6.29 -14.31 -1.46
CA ALA A 139 6.00 -14.45 -0.03
C ALA A 139 4.49 -14.63 0.24
N GLY A 140 3.66 -13.83 -0.43
CA GLY A 140 2.20 -13.92 -0.30
C GLY A 140 1.63 -15.23 -0.85
N LEU A 141 2.14 -15.71 -1.99
CA LEU A 141 1.74 -17.01 -2.52
C LEU A 141 2.20 -18.16 -1.64
N ALA A 142 3.43 -18.11 -1.11
CA ALA A 142 3.94 -19.12 -0.20
C ALA A 142 3.06 -19.22 1.05
N MET A 143 2.74 -18.09 1.67
CA MET A 143 1.83 -18.04 2.82
C MET A 143 0.42 -18.56 2.48
N LEU A 144 -0.12 -18.20 1.31
CA LEU A 144 -1.41 -18.69 0.85
C LEU A 144 -1.43 -20.21 0.73
N PHE A 145 -0.41 -20.80 0.10
CA PHE A 145 -0.31 -22.24 -0.05
C PHE A 145 -0.07 -22.94 1.29
N ALA A 146 0.74 -22.36 2.18
CA ALA A 146 1.01 -22.92 3.51
C ALA A 146 -0.27 -22.99 4.37
N VAL A 147 -1.06 -21.91 4.39
CA VAL A 147 -2.38 -21.89 5.07
C VAL A 147 -3.34 -22.90 4.45
N MET A 148 -3.41 -22.97 3.11
CA MET A 148 -4.26 -23.98 2.47
C MET A 148 -3.81 -25.40 2.80
N SER A 149 -2.51 -25.69 2.86
CA SER A 149 -2.01 -27.04 3.18
C SER A 149 -2.25 -27.45 4.63
N GLU A 150 -2.24 -26.50 5.56
CA GLU A 150 -2.53 -26.76 6.98
C GLU A 150 -4.03 -26.98 7.24
N LEU A 151 -4.89 -26.41 6.40
CA LEU A 151 -6.34 -26.55 6.46
C LEU A 151 -6.84 -27.66 5.51
N ASP A 152 -7.89 -27.40 4.73
CA ASP A 152 -8.54 -28.42 3.89
C ASP A 152 -7.94 -28.50 2.46
N GLY A 153 -6.76 -27.92 2.22
CA GLY A 153 -6.20 -27.74 0.88
C GLY A 153 -6.89 -26.61 0.10
N PHE A 154 -7.04 -26.76 -1.22
CA PHE A 154 -7.72 -25.77 -2.06
C PHE A 154 -9.21 -25.57 -1.73
N SER A 155 -9.86 -26.55 -1.10
CA SER A 155 -11.27 -26.41 -0.69
C SER A 155 -11.45 -25.39 0.44
N THR A 156 -10.38 -25.06 1.18
CA THR A 156 -10.34 -24.02 2.21
C THR A 156 -10.93 -22.69 1.73
N LEU A 157 -10.74 -22.34 0.45
CA LEU A 157 -11.33 -21.15 -0.17
C LEU A 157 -12.86 -21.04 0.00
N TRP A 158 -13.53 -22.17 0.21
CA TRP A 158 -14.98 -22.27 0.31
C TRP A 158 -15.44 -22.85 1.65
N THR A 159 -14.63 -23.67 2.32
CA THR A 159 -15.01 -24.36 3.57
C THR A 159 -14.68 -23.58 4.83
N VAL A 160 -13.79 -22.58 4.75
CA VAL A 160 -13.31 -21.86 5.93
C VAL A 160 -14.37 -20.94 6.56
N TRP A 161 -15.33 -20.45 5.75
CA TRP A 161 -16.24 -19.38 6.17
C TRP A 161 -17.14 -19.75 7.35
N ASP A 162 -17.53 -21.02 7.47
CA ASP A 162 -18.35 -21.51 8.59
C ASP A 162 -17.51 -21.86 9.83
N LYS A 163 -16.18 -21.89 9.70
CA LYS A 163 -15.24 -22.20 10.80
C LYS A 163 -14.74 -20.93 11.50
N LEU A 164 -14.81 -19.78 10.83
CA LEU A 164 -14.33 -18.51 11.35
C LEU A 164 -15.20 -17.99 12.50
N PRO A 165 -14.65 -17.15 13.40
CA PRO A 165 -15.45 -16.51 14.43
C PRO A 165 -16.62 -15.70 13.87
N ASP A 166 -17.68 -15.56 14.67
CA ASP A 166 -18.89 -14.83 14.28
C ASP A 166 -18.55 -13.38 13.84
N GLY A 167 -19.10 -12.97 12.70
CA GLY A 167 -18.89 -11.63 12.14
C GLY A 167 -17.69 -11.50 11.18
N HIS A 168 -16.81 -12.49 11.06
CA HIS A 168 -15.65 -12.42 10.16
C HIS A 168 -16.00 -12.44 8.67
N ALA A 169 -17.19 -12.91 8.31
CA ALA A 169 -17.72 -12.83 6.95
C ALA A 169 -18.46 -11.51 6.67
N GLU A 170 -18.72 -10.69 7.70
CA GLU A 170 -19.45 -9.43 7.52
C GLU A 170 -18.57 -8.38 6.84
N PRO A 171 -19.14 -7.58 5.91
CA PRO A 171 -18.39 -6.54 5.22
C PRO A 171 -17.99 -5.37 6.12
N THR A 172 -18.67 -5.20 7.25
CA THR A 172 -18.44 -4.13 8.22
C THR A 172 -18.67 -4.67 9.62
N ALA A 173 -17.63 -4.73 10.43
CA ALA A 173 -17.67 -5.18 11.82
C ALA A 173 -16.87 -4.24 12.74
N GLY A 174 -17.19 -4.26 14.04
CA GLY A 174 -16.53 -3.44 15.06
C GLY A 174 -16.61 -1.93 14.75
N PRO A 175 -15.48 -1.18 14.79
CA PRO A 175 -15.48 0.27 14.53
C PRO A 175 -15.63 0.62 13.04
N TYR A 176 -15.61 -0.36 12.14
CA TYR A 176 -15.56 -0.16 10.69
C TYR A 176 -16.96 -0.14 10.08
N THR A 177 -17.63 1.00 10.20
CA THR A 177 -19.00 1.20 9.71
C THR A 177 -19.08 1.52 8.21
N VAL A 178 -20.29 1.46 7.65
CA VAL A 178 -20.57 1.97 6.29
C VAL A 178 -20.20 3.45 6.16
N THR A 179 -20.39 4.26 7.20
CA THR A 179 -19.96 5.67 7.20
C THR A 179 -18.44 5.80 7.07
N PHE A 180 -17.70 4.98 7.82
CA PHE A 180 -16.25 4.90 7.68
C PHE A 180 -15.85 4.51 6.26
N LEU A 181 -16.49 3.48 5.69
CA LEU A 181 -16.26 3.01 4.33
C LEU A 181 -16.46 4.12 3.29
N LEU A 182 -17.58 4.85 3.36
CA LEU A 182 -17.89 5.93 2.42
C LEU A 182 -16.93 7.11 2.56
N ALA A 183 -16.58 7.49 3.79
CA ALA A 183 -15.59 8.53 4.04
C ALA A 183 -14.21 8.11 3.52
N PHE A 184 -13.80 6.87 3.77
CA PHE A 184 -12.52 6.34 3.32
C PHE A 184 -12.46 6.24 1.79
N LEU A 185 -13.54 5.78 1.14
CA LEU A 185 -13.68 5.79 -0.32
C LEU A 185 -13.52 7.19 -0.89
N PHE A 186 -14.19 8.19 -0.31
CA PHE A 186 -14.09 9.57 -0.75
C PHE A 186 -12.65 10.07 -0.64
N ILE A 187 -12.03 9.93 0.54
CA ILE A 187 -10.64 10.35 0.80
C ILE A 187 -9.68 9.66 -0.17
N LYS A 188 -9.74 8.31 -0.28
CA LYS A 188 -8.83 7.53 -1.12
C LYS A 188 -9.03 7.80 -2.61
N THR A 189 -10.24 8.11 -3.05
CA THR A 189 -10.50 8.52 -4.43
C THR A 189 -9.68 9.76 -4.79
N PHE A 190 -9.68 10.81 -3.97
CA PHE A 190 -8.91 12.02 -4.28
C PHE A 190 -7.41 11.84 -4.03
N GLU A 191 -7.04 11.12 -2.97
CA GLU A 191 -5.64 10.84 -2.63
C GLU A 191 -4.92 10.12 -3.78
N TYR A 192 -5.48 9.01 -4.29
CA TYR A 192 -4.84 8.22 -5.35
C TYR A 192 -4.95 8.82 -6.76
N ASN A 193 -5.79 9.84 -6.95
CA ASN A 193 -6.05 10.44 -8.28
C ASN A 193 -5.61 11.90 -8.40
N GLY A 194 -4.72 12.36 -7.51
CA GLY A 194 -4.15 13.71 -7.61
C GLY A 194 -3.55 14.24 -6.31
N GLY A 195 -4.06 13.77 -5.16
CA GLY A 195 -3.55 14.17 -3.85
C GLY A 195 -2.12 13.66 -3.59
N MET A 196 -1.82 12.44 -4.00
CA MET A 196 -0.48 11.86 -3.97
C MET A 196 0.29 12.24 -5.23
N TRP A 197 1.26 13.14 -5.08
CA TRP A 197 1.99 13.68 -6.24
C TRP A 197 2.81 12.64 -6.99
N ASN A 198 3.39 11.66 -6.30
CA ASN A 198 4.12 10.56 -6.95
C ASN A 198 3.19 9.77 -7.89
N GLN A 199 1.96 9.48 -7.47
CA GLN A 199 0.97 8.78 -8.29
C GLN A 199 0.50 9.65 -9.46
N ALA A 200 0.23 10.93 -9.21
CA ALA A 200 -0.15 11.86 -10.26
C ALA A 200 0.96 12.02 -11.32
N GLN A 201 2.22 12.10 -10.89
CA GLN A 201 3.39 12.17 -11.77
C GLN A 201 3.51 10.93 -12.65
N ARG A 202 3.19 9.73 -12.15
CA ARG A 202 3.19 8.50 -12.96
C ARG A 202 2.18 8.58 -14.10
N TYR A 203 0.97 9.08 -13.85
CA TYR A 203 -0.02 9.29 -14.92
C TYR A 203 0.43 10.35 -15.92
N MET A 204 1.02 11.45 -15.44
CA MET A 204 1.59 12.49 -16.29
C MET A 204 2.72 11.94 -17.17
N ALA A 205 3.60 11.09 -16.63
CA ALA A 205 4.76 10.55 -17.33
C ALA A 205 4.43 9.61 -18.49
N THR A 206 3.23 9.01 -18.53
CA THR A 206 2.82 8.12 -19.63
C THR A 206 2.79 8.82 -20.99
N ASP A 207 2.96 8.04 -22.07
CA ASP A 207 3.05 8.57 -23.44
C ASP A 207 1.73 9.12 -23.99
N SER A 208 0.59 8.67 -23.45
CA SER A 208 -0.72 9.10 -23.90
C SER A 208 -1.79 8.98 -22.82
N ALA A 209 -2.90 9.72 -22.99
CA ALA A 209 -4.06 9.61 -22.11
C ALA A 209 -4.66 8.21 -22.09
N ALA A 210 -4.58 7.46 -23.20
CA ALA A 210 -5.02 6.07 -23.27
C ALA A 210 -4.11 5.15 -22.44
N SER A 211 -2.80 5.36 -22.50
CA SER A 211 -1.83 4.65 -21.67
C SER A 211 -2.02 4.94 -20.19
N ALA A 212 -2.27 6.21 -19.82
CA ALA A 212 -2.61 6.62 -18.45
C ALA A 212 -3.85 5.87 -17.93
N THR A 213 -4.93 5.83 -18.72
CA THR A 213 -6.15 5.11 -18.35
C THR A 213 -5.91 3.60 -18.24
N ARG A 214 -5.13 2.99 -19.15
CA ARG A 214 -4.81 1.57 -19.09
C ARG A 214 -4.00 1.23 -17.83
N SER A 215 -3.00 2.04 -17.50
CA SER A 215 -2.20 1.90 -16.28
C SER A 215 -3.07 2.03 -15.02
N ALA A 216 -3.94 3.04 -14.97
CA ALA A 216 -4.85 3.22 -13.84
C ALA A 216 -5.84 2.06 -13.69
N ARG A 217 -6.37 1.51 -14.80
CA ARG A 217 -7.23 0.31 -14.76
C ARG A 217 -6.50 -0.92 -14.26
N LEU A 218 -5.27 -1.15 -14.73
CA LEU A 218 -4.44 -2.24 -14.23
C LEU A 218 -4.21 -2.09 -12.73
N SER A 219 -3.88 -0.89 -12.26
CA SER A 219 -3.71 -0.58 -10.84
C SER A 219 -4.99 -0.86 -10.03
N ALA A 220 -6.16 -0.46 -10.53
CA ALA A 220 -7.44 -0.75 -9.88
C ALA A 220 -7.71 -2.26 -9.75
N VAL A 221 -7.44 -3.02 -10.81
CA VAL A 221 -7.58 -4.49 -10.80
C VAL A 221 -6.61 -5.13 -9.82
N LEU A 222 -5.34 -4.70 -9.82
CA LEU A 222 -4.34 -5.22 -8.88
C LEU A 222 -4.70 -4.89 -7.43
N TRP A 223 -5.19 -3.68 -7.15
CA TRP A 223 -5.68 -3.29 -5.82
C TRP A 223 -6.94 -4.06 -5.38
N PHE A 224 -7.69 -4.64 -6.32
CA PHE A 224 -8.80 -5.52 -5.99
C PHE A 224 -8.33 -6.96 -5.77
N VAL A 225 -7.59 -7.53 -6.72
CA VAL A 225 -7.26 -8.97 -6.75
C VAL A 225 -6.14 -9.31 -5.78
N TRP A 226 -5.04 -8.55 -5.78
CA TRP A 226 -3.86 -8.93 -5.02
C TRP A 226 -4.06 -8.87 -3.50
N PRO A 227 -4.78 -7.88 -2.95
CA PRO A 227 -5.14 -7.92 -1.53
C PRO A 227 -5.98 -9.12 -1.14
N LEU A 228 -6.86 -9.65 -2.00
CA LEU A 228 -7.60 -10.89 -1.68
C LEU A 228 -6.65 -12.06 -1.43
N VAL A 229 -5.59 -12.19 -2.25
CA VAL A 229 -4.56 -13.23 -2.08
C VAL A 229 -3.84 -13.08 -0.74
N LEU A 230 -3.51 -11.86 -0.35
CA LEU A 230 -2.75 -11.59 0.86
C LEU A 230 -3.60 -11.60 2.14
N PHE A 231 -4.85 -11.16 2.05
CA PHE A 231 -5.77 -11.15 3.18
C PHE A 231 -6.35 -12.52 3.47
N PHE A 232 -6.47 -13.41 2.48
CA PHE A 232 -7.04 -14.73 2.71
C PHE A 232 -6.33 -15.52 3.82
N PRO A 233 -4.98 -15.60 3.86
CA PRO A 233 -4.26 -16.17 5.01
C PRO A 233 -4.56 -15.45 6.32
N MET A 234 -4.62 -14.12 6.30
CA MET A 234 -4.88 -13.29 7.48
C MET A 234 -6.30 -13.50 8.04
N TRP A 235 -7.29 -13.76 7.18
CA TRP A 235 -8.64 -14.11 7.62
C TRP A 235 -8.70 -15.49 8.27
N CYS A 236 -7.86 -16.42 7.83
CA CYS A 236 -7.76 -17.76 8.39
C CYS A 236 -6.95 -17.79 9.71
N ALA A 237 -6.22 -16.71 10.03
CA ALA A 237 -5.32 -16.65 11.17
C ALA A 237 -5.94 -17.07 12.51
N PRO A 238 -7.20 -16.70 12.86
CA PRO A 238 -7.83 -17.15 14.11
C PRO A 238 -8.05 -18.66 14.24
N LEU A 239 -7.90 -19.42 13.15
CA LEU A 239 -7.99 -20.88 13.15
C LEU A 239 -6.63 -21.56 13.35
N LEU A 240 -5.54 -20.80 13.21
CA LEU A 240 -4.18 -21.32 13.10
C LEU A 240 -3.31 -20.85 14.26
N VAL A 241 -3.49 -19.62 14.71
CA VAL A 241 -2.66 -19.00 15.75
C VAL A 241 -3.52 -18.27 16.77
N ASP A 242 -3.06 -18.26 18.01
CA ASP A 242 -3.59 -17.40 19.06
C ASP A 242 -2.72 -16.14 19.16
N ALA A 243 -3.29 -14.98 18.88
CA ALA A 243 -2.56 -13.70 18.99
C ALA A 243 -2.20 -13.37 20.45
N GLU A 244 -0.97 -12.94 20.70
CA GLU A 244 -0.50 -12.51 22.03
C GLU A 244 -0.78 -11.02 22.27
N GLN A 245 -0.76 -10.21 21.21
CA GLN A 245 -1.05 -8.78 21.29
C GLN A 245 -2.55 -8.48 21.32
N PRO A 246 -3.03 -7.49 22.10
CA PRO A 246 -4.45 -7.14 22.17
C PRO A 246 -5.07 -6.71 20.84
N ASP A 247 -4.27 -6.16 19.93
CA ASP A 247 -4.69 -5.73 18.59
C ASP A 247 -4.45 -6.80 17.51
N ALA A 248 -3.95 -7.97 17.90
CA ALA A 248 -3.55 -9.07 17.03
C ALA A 248 -2.55 -8.69 15.92
N SER A 249 -1.77 -7.62 16.12
CA SER A 249 -0.79 -7.14 15.14
C SER A 249 0.40 -8.09 14.91
N ASP A 250 0.55 -9.09 15.77
CA ASP A 250 1.52 -10.18 15.74
C ASP A 250 1.03 -11.43 15.00
N SER A 251 -0.28 -11.56 14.74
CA SER A 251 -0.90 -12.76 14.13
C SER A 251 -0.21 -13.24 12.85
N TYR A 252 0.14 -12.34 11.92
CA TYR A 252 0.83 -12.71 10.69
C TYR A 252 2.27 -13.18 10.92
N ALA A 253 2.96 -12.61 11.90
CA ALA A 253 4.31 -13.02 12.27
C ALA A 253 4.28 -14.44 12.87
N LEU A 254 3.32 -14.72 13.75
CA LEU A 254 3.11 -16.04 14.33
C LEU A 254 2.79 -17.09 13.26
N MET A 255 1.91 -16.77 12.30
CA MET A 255 1.66 -17.67 11.15
C MET A 255 2.92 -17.93 10.33
N THR A 256 3.76 -16.91 10.16
CA THR A 256 5.04 -17.06 9.43
C THR A 256 5.99 -17.99 10.17
N GLU A 257 6.13 -17.85 11.49
CA GLU A 257 7.00 -18.70 12.29
C GLU A 257 6.54 -20.17 12.33
N GLN A 258 5.23 -20.40 12.32
CA GLN A 258 4.66 -21.75 12.41
C GLN A 258 4.60 -22.48 11.05
N LEU A 259 4.39 -21.75 9.95
CA LEU A 259 4.04 -22.35 8.65
C LEU A 259 5.13 -22.25 7.56
N LEU A 260 6.14 -21.38 7.73
CA LEU A 260 7.20 -21.15 6.73
C LEU A 260 8.61 -21.38 7.30
#